data_AF-A0A2A5FLM9-F1
#
_entry.id   AF-A0A2A5FLM9-F1
#
_cell.length_a   1.000
_cell.length_b   1.000
_cell.length_c   1.000
_cell.angle_alpha   90.00
_cell.angle_beta   90.00
_cell.angle_gamma   90.00
#
_symmetry.space_group_name_H-M   'P 1'
#
loop_
_entity.id
_entity.type
_entity.pdbx_description
1 polymer ?
#
loop_
_entity_poly.entity_id
_entity_poly.type
_entity_poly.pdbx_seq_one_letter_code
_entity_poly.pdbx_strand_id
1 'polypeptide(L)'
;MSFILKLIEEGEHLTQDFKMRVDDSQKIAKTMSAFANTEGGRLLIGVKDNGVVSGCDTKEEFHMVEAAAQMYCRPVVSFEVQVWRVEYKKVLEVKVEKSKDRPHFVKDELGNWCAYLRKEDRVLKASPVMVKVWQYQMRQDRSEFRYDIYVGKLFSAFRDGRELRFVQVARMARLDFEDAEDLLALLIVWSIVKTKYSKRGYIYELSDSDAMYKLETEGPQVFRYNQHNIPNFEA
;
A
#
# COMPACT_ATOMS: atom_id res chain seq x y z
N MET A 1 -15.90 -11.86 -27.98
CA MET A 1 -16.05 -11.01 -26.78
C MET A 1 -14.93 -9.99 -26.76
N SER A 2 -15.24 -8.70 -26.67
CA SER A 2 -14.21 -7.65 -26.63
C SER A 2 -13.40 -7.76 -25.33
N PHE A 3 -12.11 -7.42 -25.39
CA PHE A 3 -11.19 -7.51 -24.24
C PHE A 3 -11.74 -6.79 -23.00
N ILE A 4 -12.26 -5.58 -23.18
CA ILE A 4 -12.85 -4.78 -22.09
C ILE A 4 -14.05 -5.46 -21.42
N LEU A 5 -14.87 -6.22 -22.14
CA LEU A 5 -16.01 -6.92 -21.54
C LEU A 5 -15.54 -8.05 -20.62
N LYS A 6 -14.42 -8.72 -20.93
CA LYS A 6 -13.82 -9.72 -20.05
C LYS A 6 -13.35 -9.08 -18.74
N LEU A 7 -12.69 -7.93 -18.83
CA LEU A 7 -12.28 -7.18 -17.63
C LEU A 7 -13.49 -6.81 -16.78
N ILE A 8 -14.57 -6.32 -17.39
CA ILE A 8 -15.79 -5.97 -16.65
C ILE A 8 -16.40 -7.19 -15.94
N GLU A 9 -16.37 -8.36 -16.58
CA GLU A 9 -16.82 -9.62 -15.96
C GLU A 9 -15.96 -10.07 -14.77
N GLU A 10 -14.68 -9.67 -14.70
CA GLU A 10 -13.81 -9.94 -13.55
C GLU A 10 -14.30 -9.23 -12.27
N GLY A 11 -15.09 -8.16 -12.40
CA GLY A 11 -15.61 -7.36 -11.29
C GLY A 11 -14.54 -6.50 -10.60
N GLU A 12 -14.87 -5.88 -9.47
CA GLU A 12 -13.91 -5.11 -8.68
C GLU A 12 -13.06 -6.05 -7.80
N HIS A 13 -11.76 -5.79 -7.75
CA HIS A 13 -10.80 -6.59 -6.97
C HIS A 13 -9.52 -5.77 -6.71
N LEU A 14 -8.47 -6.40 -6.18
CA LEU A 14 -7.24 -5.71 -5.75
C LEU A 14 -6.68 -4.70 -6.76
N THR A 15 -6.67 -5.08 -8.05
CA THR A 15 -6.06 -4.34 -9.15
C THR A 15 -7.10 -3.78 -10.14
N GLN A 16 -8.39 -3.77 -9.79
CA GLN A 16 -9.45 -3.23 -10.64
C GLN A 16 -10.53 -2.52 -9.82
N ASP A 17 -10.88 -1.31 -10.24
CA ASP A 17 -11.91 -0.48 -9.61
C ASP A 17 -12.83 0.09 -10.70
N PHE A 18 -14.13 0.14 -10.45
CA PHE A 18 -15.13 0.68 -11.37
C PHE A 18 -15.56 2.07 -10.91
N LYS A 19 -15.76 2.95 -11.89
CA LYS A 19 -16.38 4.26 -11.66
C LYS A 19 -17.35 4.56 -12.78
N MET A 20 -18.54 5.01 -12.42
CA MET A 20 -19.49 5.47 -13.43
C MET A 20 -19.00 6.77 -14.09
N ARG A 21 -18.45 7.69 -13.28
CA ARG A 21 -17.89 9.01 -13.64
C ARG A 21 -16.93 9.49 -12.55
N VAL A 22 -16.10 10.48 -12.84
CA VAL A 22 -15.22 11.14 -11.87
C VAL A 22 -15.79 12.51 -11.47
N ASP A 23 -16.47 12.54 -10.32
CA ASP A 23 -16.99 13.79 -9.75
C ASP A 23 -15.96 14.59 -8.97
N ASP A 24 -14.92 13.92 -8.49
CA ASP A 24 -13.98 14.46 -7.52
C ASP A 24 -12.59 13.86 -7.75
N SER A 25 -11.69 14.69 -8.27
CA SER A 25 -10.29 14.31 -8.51
C SER A 25 -9.57 13.89 -7.24
N GLN A 26 -9.94 14.41 -6.06
CA GLN A 26 -9.31 14.02 -4.79
C GLN A 26 -9.68 12.59 -4.40
N LYS A 27 -10.92 12.15 -4.67
CA LYS A 27 -11.33 10.74 -4.45
C LYS A 27 -10.57 9.80 -5.38
N ILE A 28 -10.41 10.17 -6.65
CA ILE A 28 -9.63 9.39 -7.61
C ILE A 28 -8.15 9.37 -7.25
N ALA A 29 -7.60 10.47 -6.74
CA ALA A 29 -6.23 10.53 -6.27
C ALA A 29 -5.95 9.47 -5.18
N LYS A 30 -6.89 9.24 -4.25
CA LYS A 30 -6.78 8.18 -3.23
C LYS A 30 -6.68 6.80 -3.88
N THR A 31 -7.52 6.50 -4.87
CA THR A 31 -7.47 5.23 -5.62
C THR A 31 -6.17 5.08 -6.42
N MET A 32 -5.73 6.13 -7.11
CA MET A 32 -4.48 6.12 -7.88
C MET A 32 -3.26 5.95 -6.97
N SER A 33 -3.20 6.68 -5.85
CA SER A 33 -2.19 6.50 -4.80
C SER A 33 -2.19 5.07 -4.27
N ALA A 34 -3.36 4.50 -4.00
CA ALA A 34 -3.49 3.13 -3.51
C ALA A 34 -2.96 2.09 -4.52
N PHE A 35 -3.31 2.22 -5.80
CA PHE A 35 -2.76 1.35 -6.85
C PHE A 35 -1.24 1.49 -6.95
N ALA A 36 -0.75 2.74 -7.06
CA ALA A 36 0.68 3.03 -7.16
C ALA A 36 1.45 2.50 -5.95
N ASN A 37 0.85 2.50 -4.76
CA ASN A 37 1.42 2.04 -3.50
C ASN A 37 1.33 0.52 -3.27
N THR A 38 0.49 -0.20 -4.00
CA THR A 38 0.25 -1.64 -3.80
C THR A 38 0.77 -2.47 -4.97
N GLU A 39 -0.10 -3.09 -5.77
CA GLU A 39 0.27 -3.97 -6.89
C GLU A 39 0.02 -3.33 -8.26
N GLY A 40 -0.19 -2.01 -8.30
CA GLY A 40 -0.75 -1.35 -9.48
C GLY A 40 -2.23 -1.72 -9.66
N GLY A 41 -2.77 -1.37 -10.82
CA GLY A 41 -4.13 -1.71 -11.19
C GLY A 41 -4.69 -0.83 -12.30
N ARG A 42 -6.00 -0.92 -12.48
CA ARG A 42 -6.74 -0.16 -13.47
C ARG A 42 -8.06 0.37 -12.91
N LEU A 43 -8.44 1.54 -13.38
CA LEU A 43 -9.74 2.14 -13.16
C LEU A 43 -10.53 2.06 -14.47
N LEU A 44 -11.72 1.48 -14.44
CA LEU A 44 -12.64 1.48 -15.58
C LEU A 44 -13.72 2.53 -15.37
N ILE A 45 -13.60 3.67 -16.05
CA ILE A 45 -14.55 4.79 -15.96
C ILE A 45 -15.62 4.67 -17.06
N GLY A 46 -16.88 4.87 -16.69
CA GLY A 46 -18.05 4.60 -17.53
C GLY A 46 -18.66 3.21 -17.29
N VAL A 47 -18.32 2.58 -16.16
CA VAL A 47 -18.83 1.27 -15.72
C VAL A 47 -19.43 1.42 -14.32
N LYS A 48 -20.64 0.92 -14.11
CA LYS A 48 -21.29 0.90 -12.80
C LYS A 48 -20.73 -0.24 -11.94
N ASP A 49 -20.91 -0.17 -10.63
CA ASP A 49 -20.47 -1.18 -9.65
C ASP A 49 -21.03 -2.59 -9.96
N ASN A 50 -22.19 -2.67 -10.63
CA ASN A 50 -22.79 -3.94 -11.09
C ASN A 50 -22.29 -4.42 -12.47
N GLY A 51 -21.22 -3.83 -13.01
CA GLY A 51 -20.63 -4.16 -14.31
C GLY A 51 -21.39 -3.59 -15.52
N VAL A 52 -22.50 -2.86 -15.34
CA VAL A 52 -23.23 -2.28 -16.46
C VAL A 52 -22.45 -1.11 -17.06
N VAL A 53 -22.15 -1.19 -18.36
CA VAL A 53 -21.53 -0.08 -19.11
C VAL A 53 -22.52 1.08 -19.25
N SER A 54 -22.24 2.19 -18.58
CA SER A 54 -22.99 3.45 -18.72
C SER A 54 -22.46 4.30 -19.86
N GLY A 55 -21.15 4.21 -20.13
CA GLY A 55 -20.44 5.16 -20.97
C GLY A 55 -19.99 6.41 -20.20
N CYS A 56 -18.99 7.12 -20.72
CA CYS A 56 -18.51 8.40 -20.17
C CYS A 56 -18.04 9.36 -21.27
N ASP A 57 -17.89 10.65 -20.94
CA ASP A 57 -17.13 11.59 -21.77
C ASP A 57 -15.64 11.45 -21.46
N THR A 58 -14.96 10.65 -22.26
CA THR A 58 -13.55 10.31 -22.07
C THR A 58 -12.61 11.53 -21.99
N LYS A 59 -12.98 12.69 -22.55
CA LYS A 59 -12.14 13.89 -22.46
C LYS A 59 -12.25 14.53 -21.07
N GLU A 60 -13.48 14.69 -20.59
CA GLU A 60 -13.74 15.22 -19.25
C GLU A 60 -13.12 14.31 -18.19
N GLU A 61 -13.36 13.00 -18.28
CA GLU A 61 -12.83 12.02 -17.34
C GLU A 61 -11.28 12.00 -17.35
N PHE A 62 -10.66 12.13 -18.52
CA PHE A 62 -9.20 12.23 -18.63
C PHE A 62 -8.66 13.44 -17.86
N HIS A 63 -9.26 14.62 -18.03
CA HIS A 63 -8.82 15.83 -17.32
C HIS A 63 -8.98 15.70 -15.80
N MET A 64 -10.05 15.05 -15.35
CA MET A 64 -10.27 14.81 -13.92
C MET A 64 -9.23 13.86 -13.32
N VAL A 65 -8.84 12.81 -14.04
CA VAL A 65 -7.79 11.86 -13.66
C VAL A 65 -6.41 12.53 -13.70
N GLU A 66 -6.14 13.34 -14.72
CA GLU A 66 -4.90 14.10 -14.83
C GLU A 66 -4.73 15.07 -13.64
N ALA A 67 -5.79 15.79 -13.28
CA ALA A 67 -5.81 16.63 -12.09
C ALA A 67 -5.59 15.82 -10.79
N ALA A 68 -6.22 14.64 -10.68
CA ALA A 68 -6.01 13.73 -9.55
C ALA A 68 -4.53 13.37 -9.36
N ALA A 69 -3.87 12.97 -10.45
CA ALA A 69 -2.47 12.57 -10.45
C ALA A 69 -1.51 13.72 -10.15
N GLN A 70 -1.70 14.88 -10.80
CA GLN A 70 -0.73 15.98 -10.77
C GLN A 70 -0.91 16.92 -9.57
N MET A 71 -2.17 17.19 -9.18
CA MET A 71 -2.46 18.20 -8.16
C MET A 71 -2.60 17.61 -6.76
N TYR A 72 -3.13 16.38 -6.66
CA TYR A 72 -3.49 15.78 -5.39
C TYR A 72 -2.53 14.69 -4.92
N CYS A 73 -1.70 14.11 -5.79
CA CYS A 73 -0.70 13.12 -5.43
C CYS A 73 0.71 13.73 -5.31
N ARG A 74 1.49 13.26 -4.31
CA ARG A 74 2.92 13.56 -4.17
C ARG A 74 3.71 12.33 -3.70
N PRO A 75 4.75 11.88 -4.43
CA PRO A 75 5.09 12.28 -5.80
C PRO A 75 3.92 12.08 -6.76
N VAL A 76 3.98 12.71 -7.94
CA VAL A 76 2.95 12.56 -8.98
C VAL A 76 2.84 11.08 -9.36
N VAL A 77 1.60 10.58 -9.52
CA VAL A 77 1.36 9.20 -9.95
C VAL A 77 1.32 9.15 -11.48
N SER A 78 2.22 8.39 -12.08
CA SER A 78 2.20 8.12 -13.53
C SER A 78 1.07 7.14 -13.88
N PHE A 79 0.42 7.36 -15.02
CA PHE A 79 -0.65 6.50 -15.51
C PHE A 79 -0.69 6.46 -17.04
N GLU A 80 -1.25 5.39 -17.58
CA GLU A 80 -1.55 5.22 -19.00
C GLU A 80 -3.07 5.22 -19.20
N VAL A 81 -3.52 5.60 -20.39
CA VAL A 81 -4.96 5.70 -20.70
C VAL A 81 -5.29 5.00 -22.00
N GLN A 82 -6.40 4.27 -22.00
CA GLN A 82 -6.95 3.63 -23.19
C GLN A 82 -8.47 3.84 -23.26
N VAL A 83 -8.97 4.20 -24.44
CA VAL A 83 -10.40 4.35 -24.69
C VAL A 83 -10.95 3.11 -25.39
N TRP A 84 -11.92 2.48 -24.76
CA TRP A 84 -12.65 1.33 -25.29
C TRP A 84 -14.04 1.74 -25.79
N ARG A 85 -14.49 1.12 -26.88
CA ARG A 85 -15.86 1.26 -27.37
C ARG A 85 -16.63 -0.04 -27.12
N VAL A 86 -17.76 0.07 -26.44
CA VAL A 86 -18.71 -1.02 -26.22
C VAL A 86 -20.04 -0.56 -26.79
N GLU A 87 -20.42 -1.15 -27.94
CA GLU A 87 -21.54 -0.68 -28.75
C GLU A 87 -21.39 0.82 -29.10
N TYR A 88 -22.31 1.66 -28.63
CA TYR A 88 -22.31 3.12 -28.80
C TYR A 88 -21.72 3.88 -27.59
N LYS A 89 -21.24 3.17 -26.56
CA LYS A 89 -20.71 3.74 -25.32
C LYS A 89 -19.19 3.68 -25.30
N LYS A 90 -18.56 4.61 -24.56
CA LYS A 90 -17.11 4.66 -24.35
C LYS A 90 -16.75 4.38 -22.89
N VAL A 91 -15.72 3.58 -22.67
CA VAL A 91 -15.13 3.32 -21.35
C VAL A 91 -13.70 3.83 -21.38
N LEU A 92 -13.30 4.58 -20.35
CA LEU A 92 -11.92 5.02 -20.16
C LEU A 92 -11.23 4.06 -19.20
N GLU A 93 -10.23 3.33 -19.68
CA GLU A 93 -9.32 2.57 -18.83
C GLU A 93 -8.14 3.48 -18.45
N VAL A 94 -7.92 3.63 -17.15
CA VAL A 94 -6.74 4.30 -16.59
C VAL A 94 -5.89 3.26 -15.90
N LYS A 95 -4.69 3.02 -16.39
CA LYS A 95 -3.77 2.02 -15.85
C LYS A 95 -2.70 2.70 -14.99
N VAL A 96 -2.54 2.22 -13.76
CA VAL A 96 -1.54 2.72 -12.81
C VAL A 96 -0.63 1.56 -12.44
N GLU A 97 0.66 1.67 -12.75
CA GLU A 97 1.64 0.65 -12.40
C GLU A 97 2.04 0.75 -10.92
N LYS A 98 2.53 -0.36 -10.37
CA LYS A 98 3.20 -0.37 -9.07
C LYS A 98 4.41 0.55 -9.13
N SER A 99 4.41 1.58 -8.30
CA SER A 99 5.45 2.60 -8.38
C SER A 99 6.77 2.13 -7.74
N LYS A 100 7.87 2.57 -8.34
CA LYS A 100 9.23 2.44 -7.80
C LYS A 100 9.57 3.58 -6.83
N ASP A 101 8.78 4.65 -6.84
CA ASP A 101 8.94 5.85 -6.01
C ASP A 101 7.92 5.89 -4.85
N ARG A 102 7.43 4.71 -4.43
CA ARG A 102 6.53 4.60 -3.28
C ARG A 102 7.21 5.09 -2.00
N PRO A 103 6.47 5.73 -1.07
CA PRO A 103 5.02 5.95 -1.12
C PRO A 103 4.57 7.24 -1.83
N HIS A 104 3.44 7.15 -2.54
CA HIS A 104 2.65 8.28 -3.02
C HIS A 104 1.61 8.69 -1.98
N PHE A 105 1.61 9.97 -1.62
CA PHE A 105 0.70 10.58 -0.67
C PHE A 105 -0.39 11.39 -1.39
N VAL A 106 -1.55 11.49 -0.76
CA VAL A 106 -2.66 12.36 -1.18
C VAL A 106 -2.99 13.30 -0.05
N LYS A 107 -3.23 14.57 -0.38
CA LYS A 107 -3.67 15.57 0.60
C LYS A 107 -5.12 15.27 1.01
N ASP A 108 -5.40 15.11 2.30
CA ASP A 108 -6.76 14.95 2.81
C ASP A 108 -7.50 16.30 2.97
N GLU A 109 -8.76 16.26 3.38
CA GLU A 109 -9.61 17.44 3.58
C GLU A 109 -9.08 18.40 4.64
N LEU A 110 -8.30 17.89 5.61
CA LEU A 110 -7.64 18.67 6.66
C LEU A 110 -6.27 19.20 6.23
N GLY A 111 -5.83 18.85 5.02
CA GLY A 111 -4.56 19.27 4.45
C GLY A 111 -3.37 18.38 4.79
N ASN A 112 -3.57 17.25 5.46
CA ASN A 112 -2.52 16.30 5.80
C ASN A 112 -2.20 15.37 4.62
N TRP A 113 -0.92 15.06 4.44
CA TRP A 113 -0.49 14.10 3.43
C TRP A 113 -0.63 12.67 3.97
N CYS A 114 -1.49 11.88 3.33
CA CYS A 114 -1.78 10.51 3.70
C CYS A 114 -1.47 9.56 2.55
N ALA A 115 -0.82 8.42 2.83
CA ALA A 115 -0.68 7.36 1.84
C ALA A 115 -1.86 6.38 1.94
N TYR A 116 -2.22 5.78 0.81
CA TYR A 116 -3.29 4.80 0.71
C TYR A 116 -2.77 3.48 0.13
N LEU A 117 -3.45 2.36 0.40
CA LEU A 117 -3.17 1.03 -0.14
C LEU A 117 -4.46 0.32 -0.55
N ARG A 118 -4.33 -0.64 -1.47
CA ARG A 118 -5.42 -1.57 -1.81
C ARG A 118 -5.40 -2.77 -0.87
N LYS A 119 -6.57 -3.16 -0.39
CA LYS A 119 -6.81 -4.45 0.28
C LYS A 119 -8.14 -4.97 -0.23
N GLU A 120 -8.11 -6.08 -0.95
CA GLU A 120 -9.25 -6.57 -1.73
C GLU A 120 -9.76 -5.45 -2.66
N ASP A 121 -11.07 -5.22 -2.74
CA ASP A 121 -11.69 -4.16 -3.54
C ASP A 121 -11.62 -2.76 -2.89
N ARG A 122 -10.97 -2.62 -1.72
CA ARG A 122 -11.03 -1.39 -0.91
C ARG A 122 -9.75 -0.58 -0.92
N VAL A 123 -9.93 0.74 -0.82
CA VAL A 123 -8.86 1.71 -0.56
C VAL A 123 -8.81 2.01 0.95
N LEU A 124 -7.67 1.72 1.58
CA LEU A 124 -7.43 1.96 3.00
C LEU A 124 -6.32 2.99 3.19
N LYS A 125 -6.42 3.79 4.26
CA LYS A 125 -5.31 4.66 4.69
C LYS A 125 -4.19 3.79 5.24
N ALA A 126 -2.98 3.98 4.73
CA ALA A 126 -1.79 3.26 5.20
C ALA A 126 -1.43 3.69 6.63
N SER A 127 -1.02 2.73 7.45
CA SER A 127 -0.47 3.03 8.78
C SER A 127 0.90 3.70 8.64
N PRO A 128 1.34 4.50 9.64
CA PRO A 128 2.69 5.05 9.66
C PRO A 128 3.79 3.99 9.49
N VAL A 129 3.63 2.82 10.12
CA VAL A 129 4.52 1.67 9.95
C VAL A 129 4.60 1.25 8.47
N MET A 130 3.46 1.14 7.77
CA MET A 130 3.44 0.76 6.35
C MET A 130 4.14 1.82 5.48
N VAL A 131 3.96 3.10 5.81
CA VAL A 131 4.66 4.21 5.13
C VAL A 131 6.17 4.04 5.26
N LYS A 132 6.67 3.78 6.48
CA LYS A 132 8.10 3.53 6.72
C LYS A 132 8.60 2.28 6.02
N VAL A 133 7.79 1.21 5.97
CA VAL A 133 8.15 -0.01 5.20
C VAL A 133 8.40 0.31 3.74
N TRP A 134 7.50 1.04 3.06
CA TRP A 134 7.72 1.42 1.67
C TRP A 134 8.99 2.28 1.50
N GLN A 135 9.21 3.24 2.41
CA GLN A 135 10.42 4.07 2.37
C GLN A 135 11.70 3.24 2.53
N TYR A 136 11.71 2.25 3.43
CA TYR A 136 12.87 1.38 3.67
C TYR A 136 13.08 0.32 2.59
N GLN A 137 12.03 -0.08 1.87
CA GLN A 137 12.18 -0.92 0.68
C GLN A 137 12.92 -0.18 -0.45
N MET A 138 12.72 1.14 -0.56
CA MET A 138 13.29 1.95 -1.65
C MET A 138 14.65 2.57 -1.31
N ARG A 139 15.03 2.62 -0.02
CA ARG A 139 16.29 3.23 0.44
C ARG A 139 17.28 2.20 0.95
N GLN A 140 18.56 2.43 0.65
CA GLN A 140 19.67 1.66 1.24
C GLN A 140 20.00 2.13 2.65
N ASP A 141 19.82 3.43 2.92
CA ASP A 141 19.99 4.00 4.25
C ASP A 141 18.68 3.89 5.05
N ARG A 142 18.73 3.22 6.19
CA ARG A 142 17.59 2.90 7.05
C ARG A 142 17.98 3.20 8.49
N SER A 143 16.99 3.54 9.32
CA SER A 143 17.25 3.80 10.73
C SER A 143 17.93 2.60 11.41
N GLU A 144 18.70 2.91 12.46
CA GLU A 144 19.30 1.92 13.35
C GLU A 144 18.49 1.89 14.64
N PHE A 145 18.29 0.71 15.21
CA PHE A 145 17.77 0.58 16.57
C PHE A 145 18.83 -0.06 17.47
N ARG A 146 18.77 0.29 18.75
CA ARG A 146 19.61 -0.34 19.77
C ARG A 146 18.95 -1.63 20.26
N TYR A 147 19.65 -2.75 20.16
CA TYR A 147 19.23 -3.97 20.84
C TYR A 147 19.55 -3.85 22.33
N ASP A 148 18.51 -3.64 23.14
CA ASP A 148 18.60 -3.59 24.59
C ASP A 148 17.70 -4.67 25.24
N ILE A 149 17.62 -4.66 26.57
CA ILE A 149 16.81 -5.62 27.31
C ILE A 149 15.30 -5.54 26.99
N TYR A 150 14.80 -4.38 26.56
CA TYR A 150 13.38 -4.18 26.24
C TYR A 150 13.06 -4.69 24.84
N VAL A 151 13.93 -4.43 23.86
CA VAL A 151 13.85 -5.03 22.53
C VAL A 151 13.97 -6.56 22.61
N GLY A 152 14.89 -7.08 23.44
CA GLY A 152 15.01 -8.53 23.66
C GLY A 152 13.76 -9.17 24.30
N LYS A 153 13.04 -8.44 25.15
CA LYS A 153 11.73 -8.87 25.69
C LYS A 153 10.65 -8.89 24.61
N LEU A 154 10.63 -7.90 23.73
CA LEU A 154 9.72 -7.88 22.58
C LEU A 154 9.99 -9.07 21.65
N PHE A 155 11.25 -9.37 21.35
CA PHE A 155 11.61 -10.46 20.45
C PHE A 155 11.27 -11.83 21.05
N SER A 156 11.54 -12.01 22.35
CA SER A 156 11.08 -13.19 23.08
C SER A 156 9.55 -13.36 23.03
N ALA A 157 8.80 -12.26 23.19
CA ALA A 157 7.35 -12.30 23.03
C ALA A 157 6.90 -12.74 21.63
N PHE A 158 7.57 -12.29 20.57
CA PHE A 158 7.30 -12.76 19.22
C PHE A 158 7.62 -14.26 19.03
N ARG A 159 8.74 -14.74 19.58
CA ARG A 159 9.10 -16.17 19.58
C ARG A 159 8.10 -17.05 20.31
N ASP A 160 7.53 -16.56 21.40
CA ASP A 160 6.48 -17.24 22.14
C ASP A 160 5.14 -17.29 21.37
N GLY A 161 5.10 -16.82 20.12
CA GLY A 161 3.92 -16.79 19.27
C GLY A 161 2.94 -15.67 19.62
N ARG A 162 3.37 -14.64 20.36
CA ARG A 162 2.46 -13.53 20.69
C ARG A 162 2.21 -12.65 19.47
N GLU A 163 0.94 -12.42 19.23
CA GLU A 163 0.40 -11.43 18.30
C GLU A 163 0.25 -10.07 19.00
N LEU A 164 0.98 -9.04 18.54
CA LEU A 164 1.05 -7.74 19.22
C LEU A 164 0.48 -6.62 18.34
N ARG A 165 -0.30 -5.72 18.93
CA ARG A 165 -0.66 -4.44 18.30
C ARG A 165 0.49 -3.44 18.43
N PHE A 166 0.51 -2.44 17.55
CA PHE A 166 1.53 -1.36 17.56
C PHE A 166 1.80 -0.77 18.96
N VAL A 167 0.75 -0.39 19.68
CA VAL A 167 0.89 0.19 21.03
C VAL A 167 1.53 -0.78 22.04
N GLN A 168 1.31 -2.09 21.87
CA GLN A 168 1.96 -3.11 22.72
C GLN A 168 3.44 -3.23 22.36
N VAL A 169 3.79 -3.17 21.08
CA VAL A 169 5.17 -3.16 20.61
C VAL A 169 5.95 -1.98 21.21
N ALA A 170 5.44 -0.75 21.04
CA ALA A 170 6.07 0.46 21.59
C ALA A 170 6.26 0.37 23.12
N ARG A 171 5.24 -0.09 23.86
CA ARG A 171 5.30 -0.24 25.32
C ARG A 171 6.29 -1.31 25.78
N MET A 172 6.35 -2.46 25.10
CA MET A 172 7.24 -3.57 25.49
C MET A 172 8.70 -3.21 25.21
N ALA A 173 8.98 -2.56 24.08
CA ALA A 173 10.31 -2.09 23.72
C ALA A 173 10.71 -0.77 24.42
N ARG A 174 9.78 -0.11 25.12
CA ARG A 174 9.97 1.22 25.73
C ARG A 174 10.46 2.27 24.73
N LEU A 175 9.93 2.19 23.52
CA LEU A 175 10.20 3.15 22.45
C LEU A 175 9.08 4.18 22.39
N ASP A 176 9.41 5.38 21.92
CA ASP A 176 8.38 6.30 21.45
C ASP A 176 7.74 5.77 20.16
N PHE A 177 6.75 6.49 19.62
CA PHE A 177 6.02 6.01 18.46
C PHE A 177 6.88 6.02 17.20
N GLU A 178 7.77 7.00 17.05
CA GLU A 178 8.59 7.12 15.85
C GLU A 178 9.61 5.98 15.78
N ASP A 179 10.30 5.71 16.90
CA ASP A 179 11.25 4.61 17.04
C ASP A 179 10.57 3.24 16.93
N ALA A 180 9.35 3.10 17.47
CA ALA A 180 8.59 1.85 17.34
C ALA A 180 8.13 1.60 15.90
N GLU A 181 7.78 2.65 15.16
CA GLU A 181 7.48 2.57 13.74
C GLU A 181 8.70 2.14 12.93
N ASP A 182 9.88 2.69 13.24
CA ASP A 182 11.14 2.32 12.61
C ASP A 182 11.51 0.88 12.87
N LEU A 183 11.47 0.45 14.13
CA LEU A 183 11.76 -0.93 14.52
C LEU A 183 10.85 -1.91 13.77
N LEU A 184 9.53 -1.69 13.78
CA LEU A 184 8.61 -2.57 13.07
C LEU A 184 8.83 -2.55 11.56
N ALA A 185 9.07 -1.39 10.98
CA ALA A 185 9.33 -1.29 9.55
C ALA A 185 10.58 -2.08 9.14
N LEU A 186 11.67 -1.98 9.90
CA LEU A 186 12.88 -2.77 9.67
C LEU A 186 12.60 -4.28 9.75
N LEU A 187 11.93 -4.73 10.82
CA LEU A 187 11.61 -6.14 11.02
C LEU A 187 10.71 -6.70 9.91
N ILE A 188 9.78 -5.89 9.39
CA ILE A 188 8.93 -6.26 8.25
C ILE A 188 9.74 -6.34 6.96
N VAL A 189 10.59 -5.35 6.69
CA VAL A 189 11.45 -5.33 5.50
C VAL A 189 12.44 -6.50 5.50
N TRP A 190 12.88 -6.95 6.66
CA TRP A 190 13.75 -8.13 6.81
C TRP A 190 12.98 -9.46 6.83
N SER A 191 11.66 -9.43 6.63
CA SER A 191 10.77 -10.59 6.71
C SER A 191 10.80 -11.33 8.05
N ILE A 192 11.26 -10.67 9.12
CA ILE A 192 11.29 -11.22 10.47
C ILE A 192 9.90 -11.17 11.09
N VAL A 193 9.18 -10.06 10.88
CA VAL A 193 7.82 -9.84 11.37
C VAL A 193 6.89 -9.66 10.19
N LYS A 194 5.68 -10.21 10.27
CA LYS A 194 4.62 -9.96 9.29
C LYS A 194 3.42 -9.27 9.95
N THR A 195 2.60 -8.65 9.11
CA THR A 195 1.41 -7.92 9.54
C THR A 195 0.14 -8.68 9.18
N LYS A 196 -0.79 -8.78 10.13
CA LYS A 196 -2.17 -9.23 9.89
C LYS A 196 -3.14 -8.10 10.17
N TYR A 197 -4.25 -8.06 9.44
CA TYR A 197 -5.33 -7.12 9.73
C TYR A 197 -6.39 -7.77 10.61
N SER A 198 -6.72 -7.13 11.73
CA SER A 198 -7.79 -7.57 12.63
C SER A 198 -8.92 -6.53 12.71
N LYS A 199 -10.05 -6.89 13.32
CA LYS A 199 -11.15 -5.94 13.62
C LYS A 199 -10.69 -4.72 14.44
N ARG A 200 -9.56 -4.82 15.16
CA ARG A 200 -8.99 -3.76 16.01
C ARG A 200 -7.74 -3.10 15.40
N GLY A 201 -7.50 -3.30 14.10
CA GLY A 201 -6.35 -2.76 13.37
C GLY A 201 -5.24 -3.79 13.15
N TYR A 202 -4.05 -3.30 12.80
CA TYR A 202 -2.90 -4.14 12.49
C TYR A 202 -2.33 -4.85 13.72
N ILE A 203 -2.01 -6.12 13.52
CA ILE A 203 -1.33 -7.00 14.46
C ILE A 203 -0.03 -7.46 13.80
N TYR A 204 1.02 -7.57 14.60
CA TYR A 204 2.36 -7.97 14.21
C TYR A 204 2.71 -9.30 14.87
N GLU A 205 3.30 -10.21 14.12
CA GLU A 205 3.72 -11.52 14.60
C GLU A 205 5.02 -11.96 13.95
N LEU A 206 5.69 -12.93 14.58
CA LEU A 206 6.88 -13.54 14.01
C LEU A 206 6.55 -14.22 12.67
N SER A 207 7.37 -13.95 11.67
CA SER A 207 7.29 -14.58 10.35
C SER A 207 8.44 -15.57 10.14
N ASP A 208 9.66 -15.19 10.53
CA ASP A 208 10.86 -16.01 10.35
C ASP A 208 11.70 -15.99 11.64
N SER A 209 11.71 -17.13 12.33
CA SER A 209 12.45 -17.30 13.58
C SER A 209 13.97 -17.39 13.36
N ASP A 210 14.41 -17.90 12.21
CA ASP A 210 15.84 -18.04 11.90
C ASP A 210 16.43 -16.67 11.55
N ALA A 211 15.67 -15.84 10.82
CA ALA A 211 16.05 -14.46 10.58
C ALA A 211 16.12 -13.65 11.89
N MET A 212 15.18 -13.86 12.82
CA MET A 212 15.27 -13.24 14.15
C MET A 212 16.52 -13.69 14.91
N TYR A 213 16.86 -14.98 14.88
CA TYR A 213 18.07 -15.49 15.52
C TYR A 213 19.33 -14.84 14.94
N LYS A 214 19.46 -14.76 13.61
CA LYS A 214 20.57 -14.08 12.93
C LYS A 214 20.69 -12.61 13.31
N LEU A 215 19.55 -11.90 13.44
CA LEU A 215 19.54 -10.51 13.87
C LEU A 215 20.15 -10.34 15.27
N GLU A 216 19.86 -11.25 16.20
CA GLU A 216 20.37 -11.17 17.57
C GLU A 216 21.83 -11.59 17.69
N THR A 217 22.29 -12.56 16.89
CA THR A 217 23.67 -13.08 16.97
C THR A 217 24.67 -12.28 16.14
N GLU A 218 24.27 -11.83 14.95
CA GLU A 218 25.16 -11.18 13.97
C GLU A 218 24.86 -9.68 13.81
N GLY A 219 23.74 -9.21 14.38
CA GLY A 219 23.32 -7.81 14.33
C GLY A 219 22.58 -7.43 13.04
N PRO A 220 22.08 -6.19 12.95
CA PRO A 220 21.25 -5.73 11.81
C PRO A 220 22.01 -5.64 10.48
N GLN A 221 23.34 -5.68 10.52
CA GLN A 221 24.21 -5.50 9.36
C GLN A 221 23.99 -6.62 8.31
N VAL A 222 23.62 -7.82 8.75
CA VAL A 222 23.39 -8.98 7.87
C VAL A 222 22.20 -8.80 6.94
N PHE A 223 21.30 -7.87 7.25
CA PHE A 223 20.11 -7.59 6.45
C PHE A 223 20.21 -6.33 5.57
N ARG A 224 21.34 -5.60 5.63
CA ARG A 224 21.53 -4.36 4.85
C ARG A 224 21.72 -4.61 3.34
N TYR A 225 22.18 -5.80 2.96
CA TYR A 225 22.56 -6.10 1.56
C TYR A 225 21.63 -7.09 0.84
N ASN A 226 20.65 -7.68 1.53
CA ASN A 226 19.77 -8.68 0.95
C ASN A 226 18.56 -8.01 0.27
N GLN A 227 18.71 -7.64 -1.00
CA GLN A 227 17.65 -7.05 -1.84
C GLN A 227 16.51 -8.03 -2.24
N HIS A 228 16.56 -9.30 -1.83
CA HIS A 228 15.69 -10.35 -2.38
C HIS A 228 14.48 -10.75 -1.53
N ASN A 229 14.31 -10.18 -0.33
CA ASN A 229 13.15 -10.46 0.51
C ASN A 229 12.22 -9.23 0.56
N ILE A 230 11.54 -8.94 -0.55
CA ILE A 230 10.34 -8.11 -0.50
C ILE A 230 9.21 -9.07 -0.13
N PRO A 231 8.70 -9.09 1.12
CA PRO A 231 7.55 -9.92 1.44
C PRO A 231 6.38 -9.52 0.53
N ASN A 232 5.75 -10.52 -0.10
CA ASN A 232 4.41 -10.36 -0.64
C ASN A 232 3.51 -10.08 0.55
N PHE A 233 2.97 -8.86 0.62
CA PHE A 233 1.88 -8.58 1.54
C PHE A 233 0.69 -9.40 1.06
N GLU A 234 0.42 -10.52 1.70
CA GLU A 234 -0.88 -11.17 1.54
C GLU A 234 -1.94 -10.17 1.99
N ALA A 235 -2.69 -9.69 0.99
CA ALA A 235 -3.81 -8.77 1.12
C ALA A 235 -4.95 -9.43 1.87
#